data_AF-A0A439NR47-F1
#
_entry.id   AF-A0A439NR47-F1
#
_cell.length_a   1.000
_cell.length_b   1.000
_cell.length_c   1.000
_cell.angle_alpha   90.00
_cell.angle_beta   90.00
_cell.angle_gamma   90.00
#
_symmetry.space_group_name_H-M   'P 1'
#
loop_
_entity.id
_entity.type
_entity.pdbx_description
1 polymer ?
#
loop_
_entity_poly.entity_id
_entity_poly.type
_entity_poly.pdbx_seq_one_letter_code
_entity_poly.pdbx_strand_id
1 'polypeptide(L)'
;MKAANDNSPLYLSEEAIAQRVLGPRAKARWMAIAAVWEREGLPRIDPVTGYRYWPAVRSFLDRRHGLHQSHLPSTVDGAENWN
;
A
#
# COMPACT_ATOMS: atom_id res chain seq x y z
N MET A 1 -21.26 13.33 10.36
CA MET A 1 -20.01 12.98 9.66
C MET A 1 -20.22 11.61 9.03
N LYS A 2 -20.37 11.50 7.70
CA LYS A 2 -20.53 10.20 7.04
C LYS A 2 -19.26 9.39 7.33
N ALA A 3 -19.37 8.32 8.11
CA ALA A 3 -18.41 7.24 7.99
C ALA A 3 -18.42 6.85 6.51
N ALA A 4 -17.34 7.16 5.79
CA ALA A 4 -17.15 6.72 4.42
C ALA A 4 -16.97 5.21 4.49
N ASN A 5 -18.09 4.51 4.64
CA ASN A 5 -18.18 3.08 4.42
C ASN A 5 -17.88 2.92 2.93
N ASP A 6 -16.58 2.78 2.68
CA ASP A 6 -15.96 2.59 1.39
C ASP A 6 -16.53 1.32 0.80
N ASN A 7 -17.72 1.42 0.18
CA ASN A 7 -18.34 0.37 -0.62
C ASN A 7 -17.56 0.20 -1.94
N SER A 8 -16.25 0.36 -1.88
CA SER A 8 -15.33 0.09 -2.95
C SER A 8 -15.14 -1.43 -2.99
N PRO A 9 -15.15 -2.04 -4.18
CA PRO A 9 -14.88 -3.46 -4.30
C PRO A 9 -13.51 -3.78 -3.67
N LEU A 10 -13.46 -4.89 -2.91
CA LEU A 10 -12.23 -5.32 -2.22
C LEU A 10 -11.09 -5.59 -3.22
N TYR A 11 -11.46 -6.00 -4.42
CA TYR A 11 -10.58 -6.23 -5.55
C TYR A 11 -10.64 -5.02 -6.49
N LEU A 12 -9.51 -4.35 -6.67
CA LEU A 12 -9.38 -3.20 -7.55
C LEU A 12 -8.39 -3.49 -8.68
N SER A 13 -8.72 -2.99 -9.88
CA SER A 13 -7.81 -2.94 -11.01
C SER A 13 -6.62 -2.03 -10.71
N GLU A 14 -5.50 -2.26 -11.39
CA GLU A 14 -4.32 -1.42 -11.26
C GLU A 14 -4.60 0.05 -11.59
N GLU A 15 -5.51 0.33 -12.53
CA GLU A 15 -5.95 1.71 -12.79
C GLU A 15 -6.67 2.34 -11.60
N ALA A 16 -7.60 1.63 -10.99
CA ALA A 16 -8.34 2.13 -9.84
C ALA A 16 -7.40 2.37 -8.65
N ILE A 17 -6.45 1.46 -8.42
CA ILE A 17 -5.43 1.64 -7.38
C ILE A 17 -4.50 2.82 -7.71
N ALA A 18 -4.01 2.91 -8.95
CA ALA A 18 -3.17 4.02 -9.39
C ALA A 18 -3.85 5.37 -9.19
N GLN A 19 -5.13 5.47 -9.59
CA GLN A 19 -5.94 6.67 -9.41
C GLN A 19 -6.11 7.02 -7.93
N ARG A 20 -6.25 6.02 -7.06
CA ARG A 20 -6.47 6.22 -5.63
C ARG A 20 -5.19 6.57 -4.86
N VAL A 21 -4.05 6.02 -5.25
CA VAL A 21 -2.77 6.23 -4.56
C VAL A 21 -2.03 7.46 -5.10
N LEU A 22 -1.96 7.61 -6.43
CA LEU A 22 -1.14 8.62 -7.08
C LEU A 22 -1.96 9.71 -7.79
N GLY A 23 -3.28 9.53 -7.92
CA GLY A 23 -4.16 10.45 -8.61
C GLY A 23 -4.39 10.13 -10.10
N PRO A 24 -5.16 10.97 -10.80
CA PRO A 24 -5.54 10.73 -12.20
C PRO A 24 -4.31 10.62 -13.12
N ARG A 25 -4.40 9.77 -14.16
CA ARG A 25 -3.33 9.50 -15.15
C ARG A 25 -2.03 8.90 -14.60
N ALA A 26 -2.03 8.35 -13.39
CA ALA A 26 -0.83 7.76 -12.79
C ALA A 26 -0.62 6.27 -13.08
N LYS A 27 -1.37 5.63 -13.99
CA LYS A 27 -1.30 4.17 -14.27
C LYS A 27 0.13 3.69 -14.55
N ALA A 28 0.83 4.33 -15.50
CA ALA A 28 2.19 3.93 -15.88
C ALA A 28 3.19 4.07 -14.71
N ARG A 29 3.05 5.14 -13.92
CA ARG A 29 3.87 5.36 -12.73
C ARG A 29 3.55 4.33 -11.64
N TRP A 30 2.27 4.00 -11.45
CA TRP A 30 1.85 2.95 -10.53
C TRP A 30 2.45 1.60 -10.89
N MET A 31 2.48 1.19 -12.17
CA MET A 31 3.07 -0.10 -12.55
C MET A 31 4.56 -0.19 -12.21
N ALA A 32 5.33 0.88 -12.47
CA ALA A 32 6.75 0.94 -12.10
C ALA A 32 6.95 0.87 -10.58
N ILE A 33 6.13 1.60 -9.82
CA ILE A 33 6.17 1.60 -8.36
C ILE A 33 5.72 0.25 -7.78
N ALA A 34 4.66 -0.33 -8.32
CA ALA A 34 4.11 -1.61 -7.89
C ALA A 34 5.14 -2.72 -8.07
N ALA A 35 5.88 -2.76 -9.18
CA ALA A 35 6.95 -3.73 -9.39
C ALA A 35 8.07 -3.63 -8.34
N VAL A 36 8.41 -2.41 -7.90
CA VAL A 36 9.38 -2.20 -6.82
C VAL A 36 8.78 -2.64 -5.48
N TRP A 37 7.57 -2.19 -5.17
CA TRP A 37 6.93 -2.48 -3.89
C TRP A 37 6.50 -3.95 -3.76
N GLU A 38 6.25 -4.67 -4.85
CA GLU A 38 6.02 -6.13 -4.83
C GLU A 38 7.23 -6.90 -4.30
N ARG A 39 8.44 -6.34 -4.45
CA ARG A 39 9.66 -6.87 -3.84
C ARG A 39 9.75 -6.51 -2.35
N GLU A 40 9.11 -5.42 -1.94
CA GLU A 40 9.04 -4.96 -0.54
C GLU A 40 7.86 -5.60 0.24
N GLY A 41 6.95 -6.31 -0.44
CA GLY A 41 5.80 -6.98 0.19
C GLY A 41 4.43 -6.43 -0.19
N LEU A 42 4.31 -5.60 -1.24
CA LEU A 42 3.03 -5.24 -1.82
C LEU A 42 2.33 -6.49 -2.36
N PRO A 43 1.04 -6.70 -2.07
CA PRO A 43 0.29 -7.84 -2.60
C PRO A 43 0.28 -7.80 -4.12
N ARG A 44 0.62 -8.94 -4.75
CA ARG A 44 0.57 -9.12 -6.21
C ARG A 44 -0.87 -9.15 -6.71
N ILE A 45 -1.02 -9.04 -8.03
CA ILE A 45 -2.31 -9.28 -8.70
C ILE A 45 -2.71 -10.73 -8.48
N ASP A 46 -3.96 -10.94 -8.10
CA ASP A 46 -4.52 -12.27 -7.94
C ASP A 46 -4.74 -12.90 -9.33
N PRO A 47 -4.18 -14.08 -9.61
CA PRO A 47 -4.24 -14.69 -10.93
C PRO A 47 -5.63 -15.22 -11.32
N VAL A 48 -6.53 -15.40 -10.34
CA VAL A 48 -7.89 -15.92 -10.57
C VAL A 48 -8.83 -14.78 -10.94
N THR A 49 -8.71 -13.65 -10.26
CA THR A 49 -9.60 -12.48 -10.43
C THR A 49 -9.01 -11.43 -11.37
N GLY A 50 -7.69 -11.42 -11.58
CA GLY A 50 -6.99 -10.39 -12.37
C GLY A 50 -6.92 -9.02 -11.67
N TYR A 51 -7.29 -8.96 -10.40
CA TYR A 51 -7.37 -7.74 -9.61
C TYR A 51 -6.47 -7.81 -8.38
N ARG A 52 -6.20 -6.66 -7.76
CA ARG A 52 -5.34 -6.57 -6.57
C ARG A 52 -6.20 -6.23 -5.35
N TYR A 53 -5.93 -6.90 -4.23
CA TYR A 53 -6.70 -6.74 -3.00
C TYR A 53 -6.37 -5.41 -2.32
N TRP A 54 -7.29 -4.45 -2.42
CA TRP A 54 -7.12 -3.09 -1.91
C TRP A 54 -6.84 -3.00 -0.40
N PRO A 55 -7.51 -3.77 0.48
CA PRO A 55 -7.23 -3.69 1.91
C PRO A 55 -5.78 -4.06 2.26
N ALA A 56 -5.18 -5.00 1.52
CA ALA A 56 -3.77 -5.35 1.70
C ALA A 56 -2.83 -4.26 1.15
N VAL A 57 -3.14 -3.68 -0.02
CA VAL A 57 -2.39 -2.54 -0.57
C VAL A 57 -2.42 -1.36 0.41
N ARG A 58 -3.60 -1.03 0.94
CA ARG A 58 -3.78 -0.01 1.96
C ARG A 58 -2.96 -0.33 3.19
N SER A 59 -3.01 -1.55 3.71
CA SER A 59 -2.23 -1.95 4.89
C SER A 59 -0.73 -1.84 4.68
N PHE A 60 -0.24 -2.17 3.47
CA PHE A 60 1.17 -1.98 3.10
C PHE A 60 1.56 -0.50 3.11
N LEU A 61 0.75 0.36 2.48
CA LEU A 61 0.96 1.82 2.48
C LEU A 61 0.90 2.41 3.88
N ASP A 62 -0.06 1.98 4.68
CA ASP A 62 -0.29 2.38 6.06
C ASP A 62 0.92 2.04 6.95
N ARG A 63 1.50 0.83 6.79
CA ARG A 63 2.78 0.46 7.43
C ARG A 63 3.94 1.33 6.97
N ARG A 64 4.06 1.57 5.65
CA ARG A 64 5.14 2.38 5.06
C ARG A 64 5.13 3.83 5.55
N HIS A 65 3.95 4.39 5.77
CA HIS A 65 3.76 5.76 6.26
C HIS A 65 3.61 5.85 7.78
N GLY A 66 3.83 4.75 8.52
CA GLY A 66 3.76 4.73 9.99
C GLY A 66 2.36 4.89 10.56
N LEU A 67 1.30 4.78 9.75
CA LEU A 67 -0.10 4.81 10.19
C LEU A 67 -0.53 3.47 10.82
N HIS A 68 0.15 2.36 10.49
CA HIS A 68 -0.02 1.07 11.15
C HIS A 68 0.79 0.99 12.44
N GLN A 69 0.78 2.04 13.26
CA GLN A 69 1.38 2.01 14.58
C GLN A 69 0.41 1.34 15.56
N SER A 70 0.05 0.09 15.30
CA SER A 70 -0.40 -0.82 16.34
C SER A 70 0.82 -1.23 17.15
N HIS A 71 1.21 -0.35 18.07
CA HIS A 71 1.99 -0.60 19.29
C HIS A 71 2.80 -1.91 19.32
N LEU A 72 3.98 -1.89 18.70
CA LEU A 72 5.10 -2.74 19.09
C LEU A 72 6.36 -1.86 19.13
N PRO A 73 6.87 -1.47 20.32
CA PRO A 73 8.21 -0.92 20.42
C PRO A 73 9.21 -2.06 20.23
N SER A 74 9.61 -2.32 19.00
CA SER A 74 10.79 -3.14 18.71
C SER A 74 11.87 -2.24 18.15
N THR A 75 12.71 -1.79 19.08
CA THR A 75 14.04 -1.26 18.86
C THR A 75 14.77 -1.94 17.70
N VAL A 76 15.31 -1.13 16.80
CA VAL A 76 16.69 -1.27 16.28
C VAL A 76 17.18 0.17 16.13
N ASP A 77 17.56 0.74 17.27
CA ASP A 77 18.45 1.91 17.33
C ASP A 77 19.85 1.41 16.98
N GLY A 78 20.13 1.38 15.68
CA GLY A 78 21.47 1.13 15.15
C GLY A 78 22.34 2.38 15.30
N ALA A 79 22.99 2.48 16.46
CA ALA A 79 24.24 3.20 16.76
C ALA A 79 24.56 4.51 16.01
N GLU A 80 24.48 5.63 16.73
CA GLU A 80 25.39 6.77 16.53
C GLU A 80 25.97 7.21 17.88
N ASN A 81 27.13 6.64 18.22
CA ASN A 81 27.98 7.09 19.31
C ASN A 81 28.67 8.39 18.89
N TRP A 82 28.23 9.52 19.42
CA TRP A 82 28.96 10.80 19.34
C TRP A 82 29.65 11.05 20.68
N ASN A 83 30.88 10.58 20.82
CA ASN A 83 31.83 11.01 21.85
C ASN A 83 32.94 11.85 21.23
#